data_AF-A0A554FUY6-F1
#
_entry.id   AF-A0A554FUY6-F1
#
_cell.length_a   1.000
_cell.length_b   1.000
_cell.length_c   1.000
_cell.angle_alpha   90.00
_cell.angle_beta   90.00
_cell.angle_gamma   90.00
#
_symmetry.space_group_name_H-M   'P 1'
#
loop_
_entity.id
_entity.type
_entity.pdbx_description
1 polymer ?
#
loop_
_entity_poly.entity_id
_entity_poly.type
_entity_poly.pdbx_seq_one_letter_code
_entity_poly.pdbx_strand_id
1 'polypeptide(L)'
;MKPPPALGIIGWSGAGKTTLLEQLVRALSSRGLRVACVKHSSDAHPLHRPGSDTARLQAAGAVLVGFATPDGTQLTTQEALSSARLARYADLVDLVLVEGWKDGLLPKLEVWREGLDAPLAASRPGVLAVVTDAPAPPPALAHLERLPADASAVADFVLAWMREHAHAPPVSAEPVAAPARGPEPRGVTHRAVRRFDGDALRATEDDRIAVEEPLEIRVSGDTVATTMRTPGHDRELAVGFLFAEGILQDAEDLGSLFHCGHPGEDGYGNVLEVVPAAGAVLDLERVDATRRGTLTTSACGVCGRRDVDDLMATCAPVAPGPVLSAHTVARATERLRAIQHAFEHTGGLHAAAALDAHGGLLAAYEDVGRHNAVDKVVGALVLAGAVRAPRRLPAPPFPAAPTVLAVSGRASFEIVQKAARARIPVVVSVSAASSLAIDLALRAGVTLAAFSRNGRCNVYTAVERLEFHPQPLGIPHDFRHDPPR
;
A
#
# COMPACT_ATOMS: atom_id res chain seq x y z
N MET A 1 5.57 7.55 4.47
CA MET A 1 6.49 8.19 5.44
C MET A 1 7.81 7.45 5.38
N LYS A 2 8.96 8.14 5.37
CA LYS A 2 10.27 7.47 5.34
C LYS A 2 10.45 6.74 6.67
N PRO A 3 10.81 5.44 6.69
CA PRO A 3 11.09 4.75 7.95
C PRO A 3 12.23 5.44 8.68
N PRO A 4 12.21 5.46 10.03
CA PRO A 4 13.34 5.98 10.78
C PRO A 4 14.59 5.17 10.44
N PRO A 5 15.78 5.79 10.41
CA PRO A 5 17.04 5.07 10.29
C PRO A 5 17.10 3.91 11.30
N ALA A 6 17.63 2.76 10.88
CA ALA A 6 17.73 1.57 11.72
C ALA A 6 19.12 0.96 11.62
N LEU A 7 19.73 0.66 12.77
CA LEU A 7 21.06 0.06 12.89
C LEU A 7 21.01 -1.22 13.72
N GLY A 8 21.65 -2.28 13.23
CA GLY A 8 21.87 -3.51 13.98
C GLY A 8 23.11 -3.42 14.88
N ILE A 9 23.01 -3.87 16.12
CA ILE A 9 24.15 -4.07 17.02
C ILE A 9 24.36 -5.58 17.17
N ILE A 10 25.40 -6.10 16.51
CA ILE A 10 25.69 -7.53 16.44
C ILE A 10 26.95 -7.88 17.24
N GLY A 11 27.16 -9.18 17.50
CA GLY A 11 28.29 -9.67 18.27
C GLY A 11 27.97 -10.96 19.00
N TRP A 12 29.00 -11.71 19.39
CA TRP A 12 28.85 -12.95 20.14
C TRP A 12 28.24 -12.74 21.52
N SER A 13 27.74 -13.83 22.12
CA SER A 13 27.27 -13.78 23.51
C SER A 13 28.44 -13.37 24.41
N GLY A 14 28.19 -12.57 25.44
CA GLY A 14 29.25 -12.04 26.31
C GLY A 14 30.06 -10.87 25.75
N ALA A 15 29.83 -10.42 24.50
CA ALA A 15 30.54 -9.28 23.91
C ALA A 15 30.20 -7.91 24.52
N GLY A 16 29.26 -7.83 25.47
CA GLY A 16 28.84 -6.56 26.09
C GLY A 16 27.85 -5.73 25.26
N LYS A 17 27.14 -6.34 24.29
CA LYS A 17 26.18 -5.65 23.42
C LYS A 17 25.11 -4.87 24.19
N THR A 18 24.42 -5.52 25.13
CA THR A 18 23.34 -4.90 25.89
C THR A 18 23.86 -3.73 26.74
N THR A 19 25.03 -3.90 27.37
CA THR A 19 25.71 -2.84 28.13
C THR A 19 26.07 -1.64 27.25
N LEU A 20 26.62 -1.87 26.07
CA LEU A 20 26.88 -0.81 25.10
C LEU A 20 25.57 -0.14 24.65
N LEU A 21 24.53 -0.93 24.36
CA LEU A 21 23.23 -0.42 23.91
C LEU A 21 22.58 0.50 24.95
N GLU A 22 22.59 0.12 26.23
CA GLU A 22 22.07 0.94 27.33
C GLU A 22 22.79 2.29 27.42
N GLN A 23 24.12 2.28 27.35
CA GLN A 23 24.94 3.49 27.39
C GLN A 23 24.74 4.35 26.13
N LEU A 24 24.64 3.72 24.97
CA LEU A 24 24.42 4.37 23.67
C LEU A 24 23.05 5.04 23.60
N VAL A 25 21.99 4.37 24.06
CA VAL A 25 20.64 4.95 24.16
C VAL A 25 20.68 6.19 25.06
N ARG A 26 21.32 6.10 26.23
CA ARG A 26 21.46 7.25 27.13
C ARG A 26 22.22 8.40 26.46
N ALA A 27 23.32 8.11 25.77
CA ALA A 27 24.11 9.12 25.07
C ALA A 27 23.30 9.80 23.95
N LEU A 28 22.60 9.03 23.11
CA LEU A 28 21.79 9.56 22.01
C LEU A 28 20.56 10.34 22.51
N SER A 29 19.88 9.85 23.53
CA SER A 29 18.73 10.57 24.12
C SER A 29 19.15 11.86 24.83
N SER A 30 20.31 11.89 25.47
CA SER A 30 20.86 13.15 26.04
C SER A 30 21.17 14.20 24.96
N ARG A 31 21.33 13.77 23.71
CA ARG A 31 21.54 14.61 22.52
C ARG A 31 20.23 14.91 21.77
N GLY A 32 19.08 14.58 22.37
CA GLY A 32 17.75 14.93 21.86
C GLY A 32 17.09 13.91 20.93
N LEU A 33 17.66 12.71 20.76
CA LEU A 33 17.04 11.67 19.91
C LEU A 33 16.04 10.81 20.69
N ARG A 34 14.90 10.55 20.07
CA ARG A 34 13.95 9.52 20.49
C ARG A 34 14.38 8.19 19.89
N VAL A 35 14.98 7.34 20.71
CA VAL A 35 15.56 6.06 20.27
C VAL A 35 14.62 4.92 20.62
N ALA A 36 14.30 4.07 19.66
CA ALA A 36 13.62 2.79 19.90
C ALA A 36 14.64 1.65 19.92
N CYS A 37 14.41 0.66 20.78
CA CYS A 37 15.23 -0.55 20.83
C CYS A 37 14.39 -1.77 20.50
N VAL A 38 14.94 -2.66 19.67
CA VAL A 38 14.32 -3.94 19.33
C VAL A 38 15.30 -5.05 19.63
N LYS A 39 14.88 -6.07 20.38
CA LYS A 39 15.70 -7.25 20.64
C LYS A 39 15.27 -8.38 19.70
N HIS A 40 16.18 -8.83 18.85
CA HIS A 40 15.95 -9.97 17.98
C HIS A 40 16.49 -11.25 18.66
N SER A 41 15.59 -12.15 19.08
CA SER A 41 15.95 -13.47 19.62
C SER A 41 15.30 -14.59 18.79
N SER A 42 15.98 -15.74 18.74
CA SER A 42 15.42 -17.01 18.27
C SER A 42 14.60 -17.74 19.34
N ASP A 43 14.64 -17.27 20.59
CA ASP A 43 13.92 -17.88 21.70
C ASP A 43 12.43 -17.52 21.67
N ALA A 44 11.61 -18.37 22.30
CA ALA A 44 10.18 -18.12 22.45
C ALA A 44 9.90 -16.79 23.18
N HIS A 45 8.83 -16.10 22.75
CA HIS A 45 8.49 -14.79 23.26
C HIS A 45 8.18 -14.84 24.78
N PRO A 46 8.94 -14.15 25.64
CA PRO A 46 8.91 -14.37 27.10
C PRO A 46 7.57 -13.99 27.75
N LEU A 47 6.81 -13.10 27.09
CA LEU A 47 5.52 -12.57 27.55
C LEU A 47 4.33 -13.19 26.80
N HIS A 48 4.59 -14.09 25.85
CA HIS A 48 3.57 -14.75 25.04
C HIS A 48 3.88 -16.26 25.00
N ARG A 49 3.86 -16.88 26.18
CA ARG A 49 4.26 -18.27 26.36
C ARG A 49 3.14 -19.21 25.89
N PRO A 50 3.48 -20.41 25.40
CA PRO A 50 2.51 -21.45 25.06
C PRO A 50 1.53 -21.68 26.23
N GLY A 51 0.23 -21.67 25.94
CA GLY A 51 -0.84 -21.88 26.92
C GLY A 51 -1.31 -20.64 27.70
N SER A 52 -0.62 -19.50 27.59
CA SER A 52 -1.10 -18.23 28.19
C SER A 52 -2.39 -17.73 27.53
N ASP A 53 -3.17 -16.89 28.22
CA ASP A 53 -4.42 -16.34 27.68
C ASP A 53 -4.21 -15.57 26.38
N THR A 54 -3.14 -14.79 26.28
CA THR A 54 -2.79 -14.11 25.03
C THR A 54 -2.47 -15.11 23.92
N ALA A 55 -1.74 -16.19 24.20
CA ALA A 55 -1.42 -17.25 23.22
C ALA A 55 -2.67 -18.01 22.77
N ARG A 56 -3.62 -18.24 23.67
CA ARG A 56 -4.92 -18.85 23.34
C ARG A 56 -5.75 -17.93 22.45
N LEU A 57 -5.81 -16.63 22.75
CA LEU A 57 -6.50 -15.64 21.94
C LEU A 57 -5.87 -15.50 20.55
N GLN A 58 -4.54 -15.54 20.47
CA GLN A 58 -3.84 -15.52 19.19
C GLN A 58 -4.09 -16.80 18.38
N ALA A 59 -4.06 -17.97 19.02
CA ALA A 59 -4.41 -19.24 18.38
C ALA A 59 -5.89 -19.28 17.93
N ALA A 60 -6.76 -18.54 18.61
CA ALA A 60 -8.16 -18.34 18.22
C ALA A 60 -8.33 -17.34 17.06
N GLY A 61 -7.24 -16.78 16.51
CA GLY A 61 -7.26 -15.93 15.32
C GLY A 61 -7.13 -14.43 15.59
N ALA A 62 -6.82 -14.01 16.83
CA ALA A 62 -6.57 -12.60 17.11
C ALA A 62 -5.28 -12.13 16.40
N VAL A 63 -5.44 -11.23 15.42
CA VAL A 63 -4.35 -10.64 14.61
C VAL A 63 -3.37 -9.82 15.46
N LEU A 64 -3.86 -9.28 16.57
CA LEU A 64 -3.10 -8.49 17.53
C LEU A 64 -3.57 -8.86 18.95
N VAL A 65 -2.62 -9.15 19.84
CA VAL A 65 -2.89 -9.47 21.24
C VAL A 65 -1.94 -8.69 22.13
N GLY A 66 -2.38 -8.27 23.32
CA GLY A 66 -1.53 -7.42 24.15
C GLY A 66 -1.92 -7.38 25.61
N PHE A 67 -1.06 -6.73 26.39
CA PHE A 67 -1.27 -6.40 27.79
C PHE A 67 -1.45 -4.89 27.89
N ALA A 68 -2.39 -4.45 28.71
CA ALA A 68 -2.54 -3.06 29.11
C ALA A 68 -2.62 -3.01 30.64
N THR A 69 -1.65 -2.34 31.26
CA THR A 69 -1.57 -2.11 32.71
C THR A 69 -1.37 -0.62 32.98
N PRO A 70 -1.52 -0.15 34.24
CA PRO A 70 -1.17 1.24 34.60
C PRO A 70 0.27 1.63 34.23
N ASP A 71 1.18 0.65 34.16
CA ASP A 71 2.59 0.86 33.81
C ASP A 71 2.85 0.88 32.30
N GLY A 72 1.84 0.55 31.47
CA GLY A 72 1.92 0.69 30.02
C GLY A 72 1.21 -0.41 29.22
N THR A 73 1.37 -0.34 27.91
CA THR A 73 0.75 -1.26 26.96
C THR A 73 1.82 -1.95 26.11
N GLN A 74 1.68 -3.26 25.95
CA GLN A 74 2.47 -4.06 25.02
C GLN A 74 1.58 -4.79 24.04
N LEU A 75 1.91 -4.71 22.76
CA LEU A 75 1.21 -5.40 21.68
C LEU A 75 2.13 -6.44 21.03
N THR A 76 1.58 -7.62 20.76
CA THR A 76 2.24 -8.78 20.16
C THR A 76 1.51 -9.20 18.89
N THR A 77 2.27 -9.64 17.91
CA THR A 77 1.86 -9.84 16.52
C THR A 77 2.71 -10.94 15.89
N GLN A 78 2.15 -11.70 14.96
CA GLN A 78 2.85 -12.80 14.27
C GLN A 78 3.72 -12.33 13.09
N GLU A 79 3.60 -11.08 12.68
CA GLU A 79 4.38 -10.54 11.55
C GLU A 79 5.85 -10.35 11.96
N ALA A 80 6.77 -10.68 11.05
CA ALA A 80 8.20 -10.42 11.23
C ALA A 80 8.51 -8.92 11.29
N LEU A 81 9.64 -8.56 11.91
CA LEU A 81 10.16 -7.20 11.87
C LEU A 81 10.53 -6.84 10.42
N SER A 82 10.05 -5.72 9.92
CA SER A 82 10.37 -5.21 8.59
C SER A 82 10.42 -3.68 8.58
N SER A 83 11.10 -3.12 7.59
CA SER A 83 11.19 -1.67 7.40
C SER A 83 9.81 -1.00 7.29
N ALA A 84 8.83 -1.69 6.69
CA ALA A 84 7.45 -1.22 6.60
C ALA A 84 6.77 -1.09 7.98
N ARG A 85 7.11 -1.95 8.94
CA ARG A 85 6.59 -1.85 10.32
C ARG A 85 7.26 -0.74 11.10
N LEU A 86 8.57 -0.58 10.93
CA LEU A 86 9.31 0.53 11.55
C LEU A 86 8.78 1.90 11.06
N ALA A 87 8.34 1.98 9.80
CA ALA A 87 7.73 3.19 9.25
C ALA A 87 6.44 3.63 9.98
N ARG A 88 5.74 2.72 10.67
CA ARG A 88 4.54 3.05 11.47
C ARG A 88 4.88 3.87 12.72
N TYR A 89 6.16 3.91 13.10
CA TYR A 89 6.66 4.64 14.26
C TYR A 89 7.53 5.85 13.85
N ALA A 90 7.55 6.22 12.56
CA ALA A 90 8.41 7.27 12.03
C ALA A 90 8.19 8.64 12.70
N ASP A 91 6.95 8.93 13.13
CA ASP A 91 6.64 10.19 13.81
C ASP A 91 6.99 10.17 15.31
N LEU A 92 7.28 8.98 15.86
CA LEU A 92 7.54 8.76 17.29
C LEU A 92 9.02 8.55 17.61
N VAL A 93 9.80 8.15 16.63
CA VAL A 93 11.17 7.65 16.81
C VAL A 93 12.08 8.25 15.75
N ASP A 94 13.24 8.74 16.16
CA ASP A 94 14.25 9.34 15.28
C ASP A 94 15.30 8.29 14.83
N LEU A 95 15.48 7.22 15.60
CA LEU A 95 16.42 6.12 15.33
C LEU A 95 15.93 4.80 15.96
N VAL A 96 16.08 3.70 15.22
CA VAL A 96 15.85 2.34 15.73
C VAL A 96 17.17 1.60 15.90
N LEU A 97 17.42 1.08 17.09
CA LEU A 97 18.55 0.19 17.37
C LEU A 97 18.05 -1.24 17.54
N VAL A 98 18.58 -2.16 16.74
CA VAL A 98 18.22 -3.59 16.81
C VAL A 98 19.37 -4.37 17.44
N GLU A 99 19.18 -4.86 18.66
CA GLU A 99 20.13 -5.80 19.27
C GLU A 99 19.97 -7.18 18.64
N GLY A 100 21.00 -7.66 17.94
CA GLY A 100 20.99 -8.92 17.21
C GLY A 100 20.64 -8.77 15.73
N TRP A 101 19.83 -9.69 15.21
CA TRP A 101 19.51 -9.79 13.77
C TRP A 101 20.73 -9.91 12.86
N LYS A 102 21.62 -10.84 13.23
CA LYS A 102 22.93 -11.03 12.61
C LYS A 102 22.85 -11.16 11.07
N ASP A 103 21.94 -11.99 10.58
CA ASP A 103 21.75 -12.28 9.16
C ASP A 103 20.80 -11.29 8.45
N GLY A 104 20.36 -10.24 9.15
CA GLY A 104 19.48 -9.20 8.60
C GLY A 104 20.17 -8.28 7.60
N LEU A 105 19.36 -7.54 6.85
CA LEU A 105 19.81 -6.58 5.82
C LEU A 105 20.11 -5.18 6.38
N LEU A 106 19.90 -4.94 7.67
CA LEU A 106 20.20 -3.65 8.28
C LEU A 106 21.71 -3.38 8.27
N PRO A 107 22.15 -2.11 8.12
CA PRO A 107 23.51 -1.73 8.42
C PRO A 107 23.82 -2.01 9.89
N LYS A 108 25.06 -2.41 10.18
CA LYS A 108 25.40 -3.03 11.47
C LYS A 108 26.68 -2.45 12.07
N LEU A 109 26.71 -2.37 13.39
CA LEU A 109 27.93 -2.26 14.17
C LEU A 109 28.20 -3.62 14.81
N GLU A 110 29.42 -4.13 14.63
CA GLU A 110 29.84 -5.33 15.33
C GLU A 110 30.53 -4.96 16.64
N VAL A 111 30.03 -5.49 17.76
CA VAL A 111 30.73 -5.47 19.05
C VAL A 111 31.59 -6.72 19.15
N TRP A 112 32.90 -6.54 19.08
CA TRP A 112 33.88 -7.62 19.17
C TRP A 112 34.81 -7.41 20.37
N ARG A 113 35.23 -8.49 21.01
CA ARG A 113 36.16 -8.50 22.15
C ARG A 113 37.18 -9.61 21.96
N GLU A 114 38.40 -9.36 22.43
CA GLU A 114 39.46 -10.36 22.45
C GLU A 114 39.05 -11.55 23.34
N GLY A 115 39.36 -12.78 22.89
CA GLY A 115 38.98 -14.02 23.56
C GLY A 115 37.57 -14.54 23.25
N LEU A 116 36.78 -13.83 22.44
CA LEU A 116 35.53 -14.35 21.87
C LEU A 116 35.77 -14.96 20.48
N ASP A 117 34.74 -15.62 19.94
CA ASP A 117 34.76 -16.25 18.61
C ASP A 117 35.14 -15.27 17.48
N ALA A 118 35.44 -15.84 16.31
CA ALA A 118 35.86 -15.09 15.13
C ALA A 118 34.87 -13.97 14.76
N PRO A 119 35.35 -12.81 14.25
CA PRO A 119 34.48 -11.69 13.92
C PRO A 119 33.38 -12.05 12.91
N LEU A 120 32.17 -11.60 13.19
CA LEU A 120 30.99 -11.85 12.38
C LEU A 120 31.05 -11.12 11.03
N ALA A 121 31.70 -9.95 10.97
CA ALA A 121 31.89 -9.16 9.76
C ALA A 121 32.54 -9.94 8.62
N ALA A 122 33.35 -10.96 8.94
CA ALA A 122 34.00 -11.79 7.93
C ALA A 122 32.99 -12.55 7.03
N SER A 123 31.81 -12.87 7.55
CA SER A 123 30.78 -13.65 6.85
C SER A 123 29.45 -12.92 6.72
N ARG A 124 29.36 -11.66 7.17
CA ARG A 124 28.11 -10.91 7.24
C ARG A 124 28.22 -9.58 6.47
N PRO A 125 27.43 -9.38 5.40
CA PRO A 125 27.42 -8.12 4.70
C PRO A 125 26.81 -7.00 5.56
N GLY A 126 27.19 -5.76 5.27
CA GLY A 126 26.60 -4.56 5.85
C GLY A 126 27.12 -4.15 7.23
N VAL A 127 28.26 -4.69 7.69
CA VAL A 127 28.94 -4.17 8.88
C VAL A 127 29.67 -2.89 8.51
N LEU A 128 29.31 -1.78 9.17
CA LEU A 128 29.86 -0.45 8.92
C LEU A 128 31.15 -0.20 9.69
N ALA A 129 31.16 -0.62 10.96
CA ALA A 129 32.29 -0.42 11.86
C ALA A 129 32.29 -1.50 12.94
N VAL A 130 33.46 -1.68 13.56
CA VAL A 130 33.65 -2.59 14.69
C VAL A 130 33.92 -1.80 15.97
N VAL A 131 33.20 -2.12 17.04
CA VAL A 131 33.36 -1.55 18.37
C VAL A 131 34.25 -2.49 19.19
N THR A 132 35.50 -2.09 19.41
CA THR A 132 36.52 -2.90 20.10
C THR A 132 37.60 -2.03 20.75
N ASP A 133 38.09 -2.45 21.92
CA ASP A 133 39.26 -1.86 22.59
C ASP A 133 40.52 -2.72 22.41
N ALA A 134 40.44 -3.80 21.62
CA ALA A 134 41.56 -4.69 21.43
C ALA A 134 42.69 -3.97 20.68
N PRO A 135 43.94 -4.01 21.19
CA PRO A 135 45.06 -3.32 20.57
C PRO A 135 45.38 -3.87 19.17
N ALA A 136 45.14 -5.17 18.94
CA ALA A 136 45.34 -5.85 17.67
C ALA A 136 44.15 -6.78 17.34
N PRO A 137 43.06 -6.25 16.74
CA PRO A 137 41.93 -7.08 16.33
C PRO A 137 42.31 -7.96 15.12
N PRO A 138 41.59 -9.08 14.91
CA PRO A 138 41.86 -10.03 13.84
C PRO A 138 41.96 -9.37 12.45
N PRO A 139 42.81 -9.89 11.54
CA PRO A 139 42.95 -9.37 10.18
C PRO A 139 41.62 -9.25 9.42
N ALA A 140 40.65 -10.12 9.73
CA ALA A 140 39.31 -10.11 9.16
C ALA A 140 38.55 -8.78 9.40
N LEU A 141 38.95 -7.97 10.39
CA LEU A 141 38.37 -6.67 10.71
C LEU A 141 39.18 -5.48 10.20
N ALA A 142 40.32 -5.72 9.53
CA ALA A 142 41.24 -4.66 9.14
C ALA A 142 40.65 -3.64 8.15
N HIS A 143 39.60 -4.03 7.42
CA HIS A 143 38.92 -3.20 6.43
C HIS A 143 37.79 -2.33 7.02
N LEU A 144 37.47 -2.49 8.31
CA LEU A 144 36.40 -1.76 8.99
C LEU A 144 36.95 -0.63 9.86
N GLU A 145 36.18 0.45 9.96
CA GLU A 145 36.43 1.51 10.93
C GLU A 145 36.37 0.95 12.36
N ARG A 146 37.34 1.32 13.19
CA ARG A 146 37.43 0.87 14.58
C ARG A 146 36.93 1.98 15.49
N LEU A 147 35.88 1.68 16.23
CA LEU A 147 35.33 2.54 17.27
C LEU A 147 35.77 2.00 18.63
N PRO A 148 36.23 2.87 19.55
CA PRO A 148 36.45 2.45 20.93
C PRO A 148 35.12 1.99 21.54
N ALA A 149 35.16 1.12 22.55
CA ALA A 149 33.96 0.70 23.29
C ALA A 149 33.41 1.80 24.23
N ASP A 150 33.53 3.05 23.80
CA ASP A 150 32.96 4.23 24.43
C ASP A 150 31.64 4.61 23.74
N ALA A 151 30.58 4.71 24.51
CA ALA A 151 29.26 5.01 23.99
C ALA A 151 29.16 6.42 23.36
N SER A 152 29.97 7.38 23.79
CA SER A 152 29.98 8.72 23.20
C SER A 152 30.56 8.69 21.79
N ALA A 153 31.69 8.00 21.59
CA ALA A 153 32.30 7.79 20.28
C ALA A 153 31.38 7.03 19.32
N VAL A 154 30.72 5.97 19.81
CA VAL A 154 29.74 5.22 19.01
C VAL A 154 28.53 6.10 18.66
N ALA A 155 28.06 6.95 19.59
CA ALA A 155 26.97 7.89 19.32
C ALA A 155 27.38 8.95 18.29
N ASP A 156 28.62 9.43 18.30
CA ASP A 156 29.14 10.39 17.31
C ASP A 156 29.17 9.78 15.91
N PHE A 157 29.64 8.53 15.81
CA PHE A 157 29.60 7.76 14.57
C PHE A 157 28.17 7.61 14.05
N VAL A 158 27.22 7.21 14.92
CA VAL A 158 25.81 7.03 14.55
C VAL A 158 25.20 8.33 14.03
N LEU A 159 25.49 9.48 14.67
CA LEU A 159 24.98 10.78 14.23
C LEU A 159 25.61 11.23 12.90
N ALA A 160 26.90 10.98 12.70
CA ALA A 160 27.56 11.24 11.42
C ALA A 160 26.92 10.40 10.30
N TRP A 161 26.77 9.10 10.53
CA TRP A 161 26.10 8.18 9.62
C TRP A 161 24.67 8.64 9.31
N MET A 162 23.89 9.04 10.32
CA MET A 162 22.53 9.56 10.12
C MET A 162 22.51 10.84 9.26
N ARG A 163 23.46 11.76 9.44
CA ARG A 163 23.55 13.00 8.64
C ARG A 163 23.86 12.73 7.18
N GLU A 164 24.80 11.82 6.91
CA GLU A 164 25.16 11.39 5.56
C GLU A 164 23.98 10.71 4.85
N HIS A 165 23.17 9.96 5.60
CA HIS A 165 22.00 9.25 5.07
C HIS A 165 20.69 10.08 5.13
N ALA A 166 20.75 11.29 5.68
CA ALA A 166 19.65 12.26 5.68
C ALA A 166 19.67 13.21 4.45
N HIS A 167 20.83 13.45 3.84
CA HIS A 167 21.01 14.39 2.71
C HIS A 167 21.35 13.74 1.36
N ALA A 168 21.39 12.42 1.25
CA ALA A 168 21.64 11.77 -0.04
C ALA A 168 20.43 11.95 -1.00
N PRO A 169 20.62 12.53 -2.21
CA PRO A 169 19.68 12.29 -3.32
C PRO A 169 19.72 10.79 -3.66
N PRO A 170 18.67 10.22 -4.31
CA PRO A 170 18.69 8.82 -4.69
C PRO A 170 19.93 8.57 -5.55
N VAL A 171 20.84 7.72 -5.07
CA VAL A 171 22.15 7.48 -5.69
C VAL A 171 21.93 6.88 -7.08
N SER A 172 22.34 7.63 -8.11
CA SER A 172 22.58 7.15 -9.47
C SER A 172 23.82 6.26 -9.47
N ALA A 173 23.68 5.02 -9.95
CA ALA A 173 24.78 4.08 -10.08
C ALA A 173 25.25 3.98 -11.54
N GLU A 174 26.53 4.23 -11.76
CA GLU A 174 27.31 3.71 -12.89
C GLU A 174 28.42 2.78 -12.33
N PRO A 175 28.99 1.88 -13.14
CA PRO A 175 28.80 0.45 -12.96
C PRO A 175 29.94 -0.21 -12.18
N VAL A 176 29.56 -0.96 -11.14
CA VAL A 176 30.39 -1.99 -10.50
C VAL A 176 29.66 -3.31 -10.66
N ALA A 177 30.42 -4.37 -11.02
CA ALA A 177 29.92 -5.70 -11.35
C ALA A 177 28.82 -6.20 -10.39
N ALA A 178 27.79 -6.81 -10.99
CA ALA A 178 26.48 -7.08 -10.42
C ALA A 178 26.49 -7.69 -9.00
N PRO A 179 25.96 -6.98 -7.99
CA PRO A 179 25.56 -7.58 -6.72
C PRO A 179 24.09 -8.05 -6.79
N ALA A 180 23.77 -9.10 -6.03
CA ALA A 180 22.44 -9.72 -5.97
C ALA A 180 21.35 -8.71 -5.57
N ARG A 181 20.21 -8.79 -6.27
CA ARG A 181 19.07 -7.86 -6.19
C ARG A 181 18.50 -7.75 -4.77
N GLY A 182 18.29 -6.52 -4.29
CA GLY A 182 17.46 -6.26 -3.11
C GLY A 182 15.99 -6.66 -3.35
N PRO A 183 15.12 -6.66 -2.31
CA PRO A 183 13.72 -7.06 -2.48
C PRO A 183 13.01 -6.10 -3.44
N GLU A 184 12.61 -6.61 -4.60
CA GLU A 184 11.87 -5.86 -5.62
C GLU A 184 10.52 -5.37 -5.06
N PRO A 185 10.05 -4.16 -5.44
CA PRO A 185 8.70 -3.72 -5.09
C PRO A 185 7.67 -4.76 -5.56
N ARG A 186 6.71 -5.10 -4.70
CA ARG A 186 5.66 -6.07 -5.02
C ARG A 186 4.96 -5.69 -6.34
N GLY A 187 4.76 -6.67 -7.21
CA GLY A 187 4.12 -6.44 -8.51
C GLY A 187 5.06 -5.94 -9.61
N VAL A 188 6.38 -5.96 -9.41
CA VAL A 188 7.39 -5.69 -10.43
C VAL A 188 8.21 -6.95 -10.71
N THR A 189 8.54 -7.20 -11.97
CA THR A 189 9.46 -8.24 -12.41
C THR A 189 10.37 -7.71 -13.52
N HIS A 190 11.38 -8.48 -13.92
CA HIS A 190 12.33 -8.08 -14.94
C HIS A 190 12.22 -8.94 -16.19
N ARG A 191 12.30 -8.32 -17.37
CA ARG A 191 12.42 -9.03 -18.65
C ARG A 191 13.46 -8.35 -19.53
N ALA A 192 14.16 -9.15 -20.31
CA ALA A 192 15.08 -8.66 -21.33
C ALA A 192 14.31 -7.84 -22.39
N VAL A 193 14.80 -6.64 -22.68
CA VAL A 193 14.27 -5.72 -23.68
C VAL A 193 15.38 -5.30 -24.64
N ARG A 194 15.02 -4.95 -25.87
CA ARG A 194 15.89 -4.24 -26.80
C ARG A 194 15.20 -2.94 -27.20
N ARG A 195 15.92 -1.83 -27.14
CA ARG A 195 15.40 -0.48 -27.40
C ARG A 195 15.95 0.05 -28.72
N PHE A 196 15.15 0.82 -29.44
CA PHE A 196 15.59 1.57 -30.62
C PHE A 196 15.86 3.03 -30.23
N ASP A 197 16.91 3.62 -30.82
CA ASP A 197 17.20 5.05 -30.79
C ASP A 197 17.31 5.55 -32.24
N GLY A 198 16.21 6.08 -32.77
CA GLY A 198 16.03 6.24 -34.21
C GLY A 198 16.09 4.88 -34.91
N ASP A 199 17.01 4.72 -35.87
CA ASP A 199 17.21 3.48 -36.62
C ASP A 199 18.19 2.50 -35.95
N ALA A 200 18.83 2.90 -34.83
CA ALA A 200 19.83 2.07 -34.16
C ALA A 200 19.20 1.17 -33.09
N LEU A 201 19.45 -0.14 -33.18
CA LEU A 201 19.08 -1.10 -32.14
C LEU A 201 20.15 -1.12 -31.03
N ARG A 202 19.75 -0.81 -29.79
CA ARG A 202 20.62 -0.88 -28.61
C ARG A 202 20.80 -2.33 -28.13
N ALA A 203 21.82 -2.54 -27.30
CA ALA A 203 22.07 -3.81 -26.65
C ALA A 203 20.86 -4.26 -25.80
N THR A 204 20.76 -5.57 -25.56
CA THR A 204 19.73 -6.12 -24.68
C THR A 204 19.99 -5.68 -23.24
N GLU A 205 18.95 -5.17 -22.59
CA GLU A 205 18.97 -4.68 -21.20
C GLU A 205 17.81 -5.31 -20.43
N ASP A 206 17.86 -5.30 -19.10
CA ASP A 206 16.72 -5.70 -18.26
C ASP A 206 15.77 -4.52 -18.05
N ASP A 207 14.50 -4.69 -18.42
CA ASP A 207 13.44 -3.73 -18.11
C ASP A 207 12.62 -4.16 -16.90
N ARG A 208 12.14 -3.19 -16.13
CA ARG A 208 11.19 -3.40 -15.03
C ARG A 208 9.78 -3.32 -15.58
N ILE A 209 9.05 -4.41 -15.48
CA ILE A 209 7.67 -4.52 -15.96
C ILE A 209 6.73 -4.89 -14.83
N ALA A 210 5.46 -4.54 -15.00
CA ALA A 210 4.41 -4.96 -14.08
C ALA A 210 4.24 -6.49 -14.12
N VAL A 211 4.02 -7.10 -12.95
CA VAL A 211 3.54 -8.48 -12.85
C VAL A 211 2.04 -8.49 -13.09
N GLU A 212 1.62 -9.39 -13.97
CA GLU A 212 0.23 -9.67 -14.29
C GLU A 212 0.01 -11.18 -14.16
N GLU A 213 -0.85 -11.57 -13.21
CA GLU A 213 -1.18 -12.97 -12.93
C GLU A 213 -2.71 -13.13 -12.86
N PRO A 214 -3.26 -14.28 -13.27
CA PRO A 214 -4.68 -14.55 -13.12
C PRO A 214 -5.02 -14.70 -11.64
N LEU A 215 -6.17 -14.17 -11.22
CA LEU A 215 -6.80 -14.48 -9.96
C LEU A 215 -8.19 -15.04 -10.23
N GLU A 216 -8.40 -16.28 -9.85
CA GLU A 216 -9.71 -16.92 -9.79
C GLU A 216 -10.35 -16.65 -8.42
N ILE A 217 -11.53 -16.05 -8.42
CA ILE A 217 -12.35 -15.82 -7.21
C ILE A 217 -13.44 -16.87 -7.21
N ARG A 218 -13.45 -17.71 -6.16
CA ARG A 218 -14.47 -18.72 -5.91
C ARG A 218 -15.33 -18.35 -4.73
N VAL A 219 -16.60 -18.75 -4.77
CA VAL A 219 -17.51 -18.66 -3.65
C VAL A 219 -18.08 -20.05 -3.40
N SER A 220 -17.82 -20.62 -2.23
CA SER A 220 -18.30 -21.97 -1.86
C SER A 220 -17.94 -23.04 -2.90
N GLY A 221 -16.77 -22.95 -3.51
CA GLY A 221 -16.27 -23.85 -4.54
C GLY A 221 -16.60 -23.46 -5.98
N ASP A 222 -17.55 -22.57 -6.22
CA ASP A 222 -17.96 -22.15 -7.57
C ASP A 222 -17.14 -20.96 -8.06
N THR A 223 -16.57 -21.07 -9.25
CA THR A 223 -15.84 -19.97 -9.91
C THR A 223 -16.78 -18.83 -10.23
N VAL A 224 -16.66 -17.75 -9.49
CA VAL A 224 -17.41 -16.52 -9.74
C VAL A 224 -16.69 -15.66 -10.76
N ALA A 225 -15.37 -15.53 -10.66
CA ALA A 225 -14.57 -14.66 -11.52
C ALA A 225 -13.17 -15.16 -11.83
N THR A 226 -12.66 -14.72 -12.98
CA THR A 226 -11.22 -14.74 -13.28
C THR A 226 -10.82 -13.38 -13.83
N THR A 227 -9.87 -12.72 -13.16
CA THR A 227 -9.34 -11.41 -13.57
C THR A 227 -7.81 -11.46 -13.65
N MET A 228 -7.21 -10.65 -14.52
CA MET A 228 -5.75 -10.47 -14.54
C MET A 228 -5.40 -9.31 -13.61
N ARG A 229 -4.60 -9.58 -12.58
CA ARG A 229 -4.28 -8.63 -11.50
C ARG A 229 -2.78 -8.49 -11.30
N THR A 230 -2.39 -7.45 -10.57
CA THR A 230 -1.05 -7.35 -9.97
C THR A 230 -1.06 -8.00 -8.59
N PRO A 231 -0.18 -8.99 -8.32
CA PRO A 231 -0.26 -9.76 -7.09
C PRO A 231 -0.16 -8.97 -5.80
N GLY A 232 -1.02 -9.33 -4.84
CA GLY A 232 -1.16 -8.66 -3.54
C GLY A 232 -2.51 -7.94 -3.40
N HIS A 233 -2.99 -7.90 -2.15
CA HIS A 233 -4.30 -7.34 -1.78
C HIS A 233 -5.49 -8.05 -2.43
N ASP A 234 -5.42 -9.38 -2.56
CA ASP A 234 -6.48 -10.18 -3.20
C ASP A 234 -7.75 -10.28 -2.39
N ARG A 235 -7.62 -10.21 -1.06
CA ARG A 235 -8.77 -10.15 -0.16
C ARG A 235 -9.59 -8.91 -0.47
N GLU A 236 -8.92 -7.77 -0.60
CA GLU A 236 -9.56 -6.51 -0.96
C GLU A 236 -10.12 -6.55 -2.39
N LEU A 237 -9.36 -7.09 -3.36
CA LEU A 237 -9.83 -7.25 -4.73
C LEU A 237 -11.11 -8.09 -4.81
N ALA A 238 -11.14 -9.25 -4.16
CA ALA A 238 -12.28 -10.16 -4.20
C ALA A 238 -13.50 -9.59 -3.47
N VAL A 239 -13.31 -9.03 -2.26
CA VAL A 239 -14.42 -8.40 -1.51
C VAL A 239 -14.99 -7.22 -2.29
N GLY A 240 -14.13 -6.38 -2.86
CA GLY A 240 -14.57 -5.24 -3.67
C GLY A 240 -15.33 -5.66 -4.91
N PHE A 241 -14.83 -6.68 -5.62
CA PHE A 241 -15.51 -7.25 -6.77
C PHE A 241 -16.89 -7.79 -6.38
N LEU A 242 -16.98 -8.66 -5.36
CA LEU A 242 -18.26 -9.26 -4.93
C LEU A 242 -19.26 -8.20 -4.46
N PHE A 243 -18.79 -7.16 -3.78
CA PHE A 243 -19.62 -6.05 -3.33
C PHE A 243 -20.12 -5.18 -4.49
N ALA A 244 -19.25 -4.86 -5.45
CA ALA A 244 -19.59 -4.10 -6.65
C ALA A 244 -20.62 -4.82 -7.52
N GLU A 245 -20.50 -6.14 -7.67
CA GLU A 245 -21.47 -6.99 -8.36
C GLU A 245 -22.75 -7.20 -7.53
N GLY A 246 -22.72 -6.85 -6.24
CA GLY A 246 -23.87 -6.97 -5.35
C GLY A 246 -24.15 -8.37 -4.85
N ILE A 247 -23.15 -9.25 -4.91
CA ILE A 247 -23.17 -10.59 -4.34
C ILE A 247 -23.00 -10.49 -2.83
N LEU A 248 -22.07 -9.63 -2.38
CA LEU A 248 -21.79 -9.33 -0.98
C LEU A 248 -22.40 -7.98 -0.58
N GLN A 249 -23.06 -7.92 0.58
CA GLN A 249 -23.68 -6.68 1.08
C GLN A 249 -22.79 -5.94 2.06
N ASP A 250 -22.06 -6.65 2.92
CA ASP A 250 -21.12 -6.07 3.87
C ASP A 250 -20.13 -7.11 4.42
N ALA A 251 -19.22 -6.68 5.29
CA ALA A 251 -18.23 -7.55 5.88
C ALA A 251 -18.82 -8.64 6.80
N GLU A 252 -20.08 -8.53 7.26
CA GLU A 252 -20.72 -9.56 8.08
C GLU A 252 -21.15 -10.77 7.24
N ASP A 253 -21.33 -10.60 5.92
CA ASP A 253 -21.60 -11.72 5.01
C ASP A 253 -20.37 -12.62 4.79
N LEU A 254 -19.19 -12.18 5.23
CA LEU A 254 -17.91 -12.83 4.97
C LEU A 254 -17.49 -13.71 6.15
N GLY A 255 -17.36 -15.03 5.91
CA GLY A 255 -16.89 -16.00 6.90
C GLY A 255 -15.38 -16.17 6.87
N SER A 256 -14.81 -16.61 5.74
CA SER A 256 -13.37 -16.75 5.57
C SER A 256 -12.92 -16.52 4.14
N LEU A 257 -11.61 -16.21 3.98
CA LEU A 257 -10.95 -15.91 2.72
C LEU A 257 -9.56 -16.53 2.75
N PHE A 258 -9.24 -17.42 1.81
CA PHE A 258 -7.94 -18.07 1.76
C PHE A 258 -7.54 -18.44 0.34
N HIS A 259 -6.24 -18.48 0.08
CA HIS A 259 -5.72 -18.99 -1.18
C HIS A 259 -5.73 -20.51 -1.18
N CYS A 260 -6.14 -21.11 -2.30
CA CYS A 260 -6.08 -22.55 -2.49
C CYS A 260 -4.66 -23.00 -2.88
N GLY A 261 -4.36 -24.27 -2.61
CA GLY A 261 -3.08 -24.92 -2.91
C GLY A 261 -2.06 -24.81 -1.78
N HIS A 262 -0.84 -25.29 -2.04
CA HIS A 262 0.29 -25.23 -1.11
C HIS A 262 1.46 -24.41 -1.68
N PRO A 263 2.28 -23.76 -0.81
CA PRO A 263 3.49 -23.08 -1.26
C PRO A 263 4.38 -24.00 -2.10
N GLY A 264 4.63 -23.61 -3.36
CA GLY A 264 5.44 -24.38 -4.31
C GLY A 264 4.66 -25.15 -5.37
N GLU A 265 3.33 -25.19 -5.31
CA GLU A 265 2.47 -25.70 -6.40
C GLU A 265 2.30 -24.64 -7.49
N ASP A 266 2.26 -25.07 -8.76
CA ASP A 266 1.93 -24.20 -9.89
C ASP A 266 0.52 -23.61 -9.72
N GLY A 267 0.41 -22.29 -9.72
CA GLY A 267 -0.86 -21.58 -9.51
C GLY A 267 -1.21 -21.33 -8.03
N TYR A 268 -0.34 -21.69 -7.08
CA TYR A 268 -0.51 -21.29 -5.68
C TYR A 268 -0.59 -19.77 -5.56
N GLY A 269 -1.62 -19.27 -4.87
CA GLY A 269 -1.88 -17.83 -4.74
C GLY A 269 -2.74 -17.21 -5.86
N ASN A 270 -3.15 -17.98 -6.86
CA ASN A 270 -3.97 -17.52 -7.99
C ASN A 270 -5.43 -18.02 -7.95
N VAL A 271 -5.81 -18.77 -6.93
CA VAL A 271 -7.20 -19.07 -6.60
C VAL A 271 -7.47 -18.57 -5.19
N LEU A 272 -8.52 -17.78 -5.02
CA LEU A 272 -8.97 -17.27 -3.73
C LEU A 272 -10.39 -17.77 -3.46
N GLU A 273 -10.52 -18.57 -2.41
CA GLU A 273 -11.79 -19.11 -1.94
C GLU A 273 -12.44 -18.13 -0.95
N VAL A 274 -13.70 -17.79 -1.21
CA VAL A 274 -14.54 -16.97 -0.35
C VAL A 274 -15.61 -17.87 0.25
N VAL A 275 -15.60 -17.98 1.58
CA VAL A 275 -16.63 -18.72 2.32
C VAL A 275 -17.57 -17.72 2.98
N PRO A 276 -18.89 -17.79 2.70
CA PRO A 276 -19.88 -16.95 3.37
C PRO A 276 -19.89 -17.16 4.90
N ALA A 277 -20.31 -16.14 5.64
CA ALA A 277 -20.56 -16.27 7.07
C ALA A 277 -21.73 -17.23 7.35
N ALA A 278 -21.79 -17.78 8.57
CA ALA A 278 -22.86 -18.69 8.95
C ALA A 278 -24.24 -18.01 8.81
N GLY A 279 -25.10 -18.56 7.95
CA GLY A 279 -26.43 -18.01 7.67
C GLY A 279 -26.49 -16.93 6.57
N ALA A 280 -25.34 -16.49 6.03
CA ALA A 280 -25.29 -15.64 4.86
C ALA A 280 -25.48 -16.47 3.58
N VAL A 281 -26.30 -15.99 2.66
CA VAL A 281 -26.48 -16.58 1.32
C VAL A 281 -25.98 -15.57 0.30
N LEU A 282 -24.90 -15.91 -0.39
CA LEU A 282 -24.37 -15.11 -1.49
C LEU A 282 -25.11 -15.51 -2.77
N ASP A 283 -25.84 -14.56 -3.36
CA ASP A 283 -26.63 -14.76 -4.57
C ASP A 283 -25.71 -14.80 -5.80
N LEU A 284 -25.27 -16.02 -6.14
CA LEU A 284 -24.40 -16.28 -7.29
C LEU A 284 -25.15 -16.22 -8.63
N GLU A 285 -26.50 -16.29 -8.64
CA GLU A 285 -27.28 -16.19 -9.87
C GLU A 285 -27.14 -14.81 -10.54
N ARG A 286 -26.81 -13.78 -9.74
CA ARG A 286 -26.40 -12.45 -10.24
C ARG A 286 -25.18 -12.51 -11.17
N VAL A 287 -24.33 -13.51 -10.98
CA VAL A 287 -23.12 -13.80 -11.78
C VAL A 287 -23.45 -14.72 -12.95
N ASP A 288 -24.31 -15.72 -12.77
CA ASP A 288 -24.74 -16.62 -13.86
C ASP A 288 -25.53 -15.90 -14.94
N ALA A 289 -26.28 -14.86 -14.56
CA ALA A 289 -26.90 -13.93 -15.51
C ALA A 289 -25.89 -13.19 -16.40
N THR A 290 -24.61 -13.21 -16.03
CA THR A 290 -23.50 -12.43 -16.62
C THR A 290 -22.36 -13.27 -17.24
N ARG A 291 -22.25 -14.60 -17.01
CA ARG A 291 -20.92 -15.28 -17.14
C ARG A 291 -20.82 -16.68 -17.75
N ARG A 292 -21.69 -17.13 -18.65
CA ARG A 292 -21.30 -18.32 -19.45
C ARG A 292 -20.12 -17.98 -20.40
N GLY A 293 -18.90 -18.25 -19.93
CA GLY A 293 -17.69 -18.46 -20.74
C GLY A 293 -16.81 -17.26 -21.09
N THR A 294 -16.91 -16.10 -20.43
CA THR A 294 -16.15 -14.91 -20.84
C THR A 294 -15.08 -14.51 -19.83
N LEU A 295 -13.81 -14.58 -20.25
CA LEU A 295 -12.69 -13.90 -19.59
C LEU A 295 -13.05 -12.42 -19.40
N THR A 296 -13.19 -11.96 -18.15
CA THR A 296 -13.32 -10.53 -17.88
C THR A 296 -11.91 -9.93 -17.95
N THR A 297 -11.50 -9.57 -19.16
CA THR A 297 -10.24 -8.84 -19.33
C THR A 297 -10.37 -7.49 -18.64
N SER A 298 -9.41 -7.14 -17.79
CA SER A 298 -9.33 -5.88 -17.04
C SER A 298 -9.38 -4.62 -17.93
N ALA A 299 -9.29 -4.80 -19.25
CA ALA A 299 -9.33 -3.78 -20.29
C ALA A 299 -10.74 -3.44 -20.81
N CYS A 300 -11.64 -4.42 -20.97
CA CYS A 300 -12.94 -4.24 -21.63
C CYS A 300 -14.07 -4.16 -20.61
N GLY A 301 -14.69 -2.98 -20.50
CA GLY A 301 -15.95 -2.83 -19.77
C GLY A 301 -17.13 -3.40 -20.58
N VAL A 302 -18.14 -3.89 -19.87
CA VAL A 302 -19.42 -4.43 -20.42
C VAL A 302 -19.26 -5.66 -21.32
N CYS A 303 -18.32 -6.57 -21.04
CA CYS A 303 -18.34 -7.89 -21.65
C CYS A 303 -19.23 -8.83 -20.82
N GLY A 304 -20.48 -9.06 -21.25
CA GLY A 304 -21.33 -10.15 -20.75
C GLY A 304 -22.69 -9.79 -20.12
N ARG A 305 -23.12 -8.52 -20.11
CA ARG A 305 -24.41 -8.11 -19.51
C ARG A 305 -25.54 -7.99 -20.52
N ARG A 306 -26.73 -8.50 -20.14
CA ARG A 306 -28.00 -8.36 -20.87
C ARG A 306 -28.52 -6.94 -20.64
N ASP A 307 -28.47 -6.12 -21.68
CA ASP A 307 -28.89 -4.71 -21.78
C ASP A 307 -28.20 -3.69 -20.83
N VAL A 308 -27.82 -2.54 -21.40
CA VAL A 308 -27.23 -1.41 -20.68
C VAL A 308 -28.27 -0.69 -19.82
N ASP A 309 -29.54 -0.68 -20.24
CA ASP A 309 -30.63 -0.03 -19.51
C ASP A 309 -30.95 -0.75 -18.18
N ASP A 310 -30.98 -2.08 -18.22
CA ASP A 310 -31.12 -2.94 -17.03
C ASP A 310 -29.95 -2.69 -16.07
N LEU A 311 -28.74 -2.57 -16.61
CA LEU A 311 -27.55 -2.32 -15.82
C LEU A 311 -27.57 -0.95 -15.16
N MET A 312 -28.02 0.08 -15.87
CA MET A 312 -28.24 1.41 -15.30
C MET A 312 -29.34 1.39 -14.21
N ALA A 313 -30.33 0.51 -14.31
CA ALA A 313 -31.45 0.44 -13.36
C ALA A 313 -31.10 -0.18 -12.01
N THR A 314 -30.05 -1.02 -11.97
CA THR A 314 -29.58 -1.65 -10.74
C THR A 314 -28.86 -0.70 -9.77
N CYS A 315 -28.46 0.49 -10.21
CA CYS A 315 -27.75 1.45 -9.38
C CYS A 315 -28.72 2.42 -8.68
N ALA A 316 -28.90 2.24 -7.37
CA ALA A 316 -29.69 3.17 -6.56
C ALA A 316 -29.02 4.57 -6.49
N PRO A 317 -29.80 5.68 -6.54
CA PRO A 317 -29.25 7.03 -6.44
C PRO A 317 -28.41 7.23 -5.18
N VAL A 318 -27.20 7.74 -5.33
CA VAL A 318 -26.28 8.10 -4.25
C VAL A 318 -26.82 9.33 -3.54
N ALA A 319 -26.74 9.34 -2.21
CA ALA A 319 -27.17 10.49 -1.42
C ALA A 319 -26.32 11.72 -1.80
N PRO A 320 -26.86 12.95 -1.67
CA PRO A 320 -26.15 14.17 -2.04
C PRO A 320 -24.76 14.29 -1.41
N GLY A 321 -24.51 13.75 -0.21
CA GLY A 321 -23.20 13.87 0.44
C GLY A 321 -22.88 15.31 0.83
N PRO A 322 -21.65 15.59 1.32
CA PRO A 322 -21.22 16.95 1.64
C PRO A 322 -20.94 17.78 0.38
N VAL A 323 -21.12 19.10 0.49
CA VAL A 323 -20.64 20.06 -0.52
C VAL A 323 -19.12 20.15 -0.38
N LEU A 324 -18.39 20.03 -1.49
CA LEU A 324 -16.93 20.07 -1.53
C LEU A 324 -16.44 21.31 -2.25
N SER A 325 -15.29 21.86 -1.84
CA SER A 325 -14.64 22.88 -2.67
C SER A 325 -14.22 22.29 -4.02
N ALA A 326 -14.42 23.03 -5.11
CA ALA A 326 -13.94 22.62 -6.43
C ALA A 326 -12.42 22.36 -6.45
N HIS A 327 -11.66 23.08 -5.60
CA HIS A 327 -10.23 22.89 -5.42
C HIS A 327 -9.90 21.50 -4.82
N THR A 328 -10.64 21.03 -3.81
CA THR A 328 -10.47 19.69 -3.23
C THR A 328 -10.66 18.60 -4.29
N VAL A 329 -11.72 18.73 -5.11
CA VAL A 329 -12.03 17.79 -6.19
C VAL A 329 -10.94 17.80 -7.27
N ALA A 330 -10.48 18.98 -7.67
CA ALA A 330 -9.46 19.13 -8.71
C ALA A 330 -8.04 18.68 -8.28
N ARG A 331 -7.80 18.51 -6.97
CA ARG A 331 -6.52 17.99 -6.43
C ARG A 331 -6.61 16.55 -5.93
N ALA A 332 -7.79 15.93 -5.97
CA ALA A 332 -7.99 14.57 -5.47
C ALA A 332 -7.03 13.54 -6.11
N THR A 333 -6.77 13.66 -7.41
CA THR A 333 -5.88 12.76 -8.15
C THR A 333 -4.40 12.93 -7.80
N GLU A 334 -3.99 14.05 -7.19
CA GLU A 334 -2.61 14.25 -6.75
C GLU A 334 -2.22 13.29 -5.62
N ARG A 335 -3.21 12.81 -4.85
CA ARG A 335 -3.01 11.78 -3.82
C ARG A 335 -2.57 10.43 -4.40
N LEU A 336 -2.85 10.16 -5.67
CA LEU A 336 -2.44 8.92 -6.34
C LEU A 336 -0.91 8.85 -6.52
N ARG A 337 -0.21 9.98 -6.66
CA ARG A 337 1.26 9.96 -6.81
C ARG A 337 1.96 9.36 -5.60
N ALA A 338 1.42 9.58 -4.40
CA ALA A 338 2.03 9.11 -3.15
C ALA A 338 1.95 7.59 -2.96
N ILE A 339 1.16 6.88 -3.79
CA ILE A 339 0.95 5.43 -3.68
C ILE A 339 1.34 4.66 -4.95
N GLN A 340 1.70 5.36 -6.03
CA GLN A 340 2.00 4.79 -7.35
C GLN A 340 3.45 4.26 -7.48
N HIS A 341 3.92 3.51 -6.49
CA HIS A 341 5.32 3.07 -6.42
C HIS A 341 5.68 2.11 -7.55
N ALA A 342 4.84 1.11 -7.84
CA ALA A 342 5.16 0.15 -8.89
C ALA A 342 4.92 0.75 -10.29
N PHE A 343 3.97 1.69 -10.44
CA PHE A 343 3.85 2.48 -11.67
C PHE A 343 5.09 3.34 -11.96
N GLU A 344 5.70 3.97 -10.95
CA GLU A 344 6.94 4.75 -11.14
C GLU A 344 8.09 3.93 -11.73
N HIS A 345 8.11 2.62 -11.46
CA HIS A 345 9.13 1.71 -11.95
C HIS A 345 8.79 1.07 -13.30
N THR A 346 7.51 0.90 -13.62
CA THR A 346 7.06 0.05 -14.74
C THR A 346 6.24 0.78 -15.80
N GLY A 347 5.61 1.91 -15.45
CA GLY A 347 4.61 2.59 -16.29
C GLY A 347 3.35 1.77 -16.59
N GLY A 348 3.23 0.56 -16.04
CA GLY A 348 2.27 -0.46 -16.47
C GLY A 348 1.06 -0.65 -15.56
N LEU A 349 0.90 0.17 -14.52
CA LEU A 349 -0.14 0.01 -13.51
C LEU A 349 -1.12 1.19 -13.46
N HIS A 350 -2.34 0.88 -13.05
CA HIS A 350 -3.34 1.86 -12.65
C HIS A 350 -3.41 1.98 -11.12
N ALA A 351 -4.02 3.07 -10.67
CA ALA A 351 -4.20 3.36 -9.25
C ALA A 351 -5.60 3.93 -8.99
N ALA A 352 -6.13 3.61 -7.82
CA ALA A 352 -7.36 4.19 -7.29
C ALA A 352 -7.16 4.57 -5.81
N ALA A 353 -7.90 5.58 -5.36
CA ALA A 353 -7.91 6.02 -3.98
C ALA A 353 -9.32 6.47 -3.55
N ALA A 354 -9.72 6.11 -2.33
CA ALA A 354 -10.86 6.69 -1.64
C ALA A 354 -10.38 7.75 -0.64
N LEU A 355 -11.02 8.92 -0.68
CA LEU A 355 -10.74 10.06 0.19
C LEU A 355 -11.99 10.46 0.97
N ASP A 356 -11.79 11.03 2.16
CA ASP A 356 -12.85 11.72 2.90
C ASP A 356 -13.15 13.12 2.32
N ALA A 357 -14.11 13.83 2.91
CA ALA A 357 -14.50 15.18 2.49
C ALA A 357 -13.39 16.24 2.65
N HIS A 358 -12.39 15.98 3.48
CA HIS A 358 -11.23 16.85 3.71
C HIS A 358 -10.03 16.48 2.81
N GLY A 359 -10.17 15.44 1.98
CA GLY A 359 -9.10 14.92 1.13
C GLY A 359 -8.09 14.04 1.87
N GLY A 360 -8.43 13.57 3.07
CA GLY A 360 -7.70 12.54 3.81
C GLY A 360 -7.83 11.18 3.12
N LEU A 361 -6.72 10.44 3.06
CA LEU A 361 -6.66 9.15 2.36
C LEU A 361 -7.24 8.04 3.25
N LEU A 362 -8.28 7.35 2.75
CA LEU A 362 -8.93 6.23 3.45
C LEU A 362 -8.39 4.88 2.97
N ALA A 363 -8.23 4.71 1.65
CA ALA A 363 -7.69 3.50 1.03
C ALA A 363 -7.11 3.84 -0.35
N ALA A 364 -6.02 3.17 -0.75
CA ALA A 364 -5.46 3.29 -2.09
C ALA A 364 -4.66 2.07 -2.49
N TYR A 365 -4.77 1.70 -3.77
CA TYR A 365 -4.14 0.50 -4.31
C TYR A 365 -3.75 0.68 -5.78
N GLU A 366 -2.70 -0.06 -6.17
CA GLU A 366 -2.29 -0.24 -7.57
C GLU A 366 -2.75 -1.60 -8.12
N ASP A 367 -3.01 -1.65 -9.41
CA ASP A 367 -3.23 -2.87 -10.18
C ASP A 367 -3.04 -2.63 -11.67
N VAL A 368 -2.61 -3.64 -12.43
CA VAL A 368 -2.56 -3.61 -13.90
C VAL A 368 -3.94 -3.28 -14.49
N GLY A 369 -5.01 -3.71 -13.84
CA GLY A 369 -6.39 -3.37 -14.17
C GLY A 369 -6.91 -2.16 -13.40
N ARG A 370 -7.36 -1.10 -14.10
CA ARG A 370 -8.02 0.06 -13.45
C ARG A 370 -9.25 -0.33 -12.62
N HIS A 371 -9.99 -1.34 -13.05
CA HIS A 371 -11.19 -1.81 -12.37
C HIS A 371 -10.84 -2.58 -11.10
N ASN A 372 -9.76 -3.38 -11.15
CA ASN A 372 -9.23 -4.11 -10.00
C ASN A 372 -8.66 -3.15 -8.95
N ALA A 373 -8.00 -2.06 -9.36
CA ALA A 373 -7.53 -1.04 -8.43
C ALA A 373 -8.70 -0.42 -7.64
N VAL A 374 -9.82 -0.14 -8.32
CA VAL A 374 -11.06 0.32 -7.66
C VAL A 374 -11.66 -0.76 -6.77
N ASP A 375 -11.70 -2.01 -7.21
CA ASP A 375 -12.19 -3.11 -6.37
C ASP A 375 -11.36 -3.24 -5.08
N LYS A 376 -10.03 -3.19 -5.15
CA LYS A 376 -9.18 -3.20 -3.95
C LYS A 376 -9.54 -2.04 -3.01
N VAL A 377 -9.76 -0.84 -3.53
CA VAL A 377 -10.22 0.30 -2.71
C VAL A 377 -11.58 0.02 -2.07
N VAL A 378 -12.57 -0.42 -2.84
CA VAL A 378 -13.92 -0.71 -2.35
C VAL A 378 -13.89 -1.84 -1.30
N GLY A 379 -13.16 -2.91 -1.57
CA GLY A 379 -13.04 -4.03 -0.65
C GLY A 379 -12.35 -3.66 0.65
N ALA A 380 -11.32 -2.81 0.62
CA ALA A 380 -10.71 -2.28 1.84
C ALA A 380 -11.71 -1.47 2.67
N LEU A 381 -12.55 -0.65 2.03
CA LEU A 381 -13.61 0.10 2.72
C LEU A 381 -14.68 -0.84 3.32
N VAL A 382 -15.08 -1.89 2.60
CA VAL A 382 -16.04 -2.90 3.09
C VAL A 382 -15.46 -3.62 4.31
N LEU A 383 -14.23 -4.13 4.21
CA LEU A 383 -13.53 -4.84 5.28
C LEU A 383 -13.31 -3.96 6.52
N ALA A 384 -13.10 -2.66 6.32
CA ALA A 384 -13.00 -1.69 7.40
C ALA A 384 -14.36 -1.31 8.01
N GLY A 385 -15.49 -1.79 7.44
CA GLY A 385 -16.85 -1.43 7.82
C GLY A 385 -17.29 -0.02 7.37
N ALA A 386 -16.47 0.67 6.58
CA ALA A 386 -16.69 2.05 6.14
C ALA A 386 -17.78 2.16 5.05
N VAL A 387 -18.02 1.10 4.29
CA VAL A 387 -19.14 1.00 3.33
C VAL A 387 -19.87 -0.32 3.51
N ARG A 388 -21.18 -0.28 3.24
CA ARG A 388 -22.09 -1.42 3.23
C ARG A 388 -23.26 -1.14 2.31
N ALA A 389 -23.94 -2.19 1.86
CA ALA A 389 -25.18 -2.04 1.13
C ALA A 389 -26.27 -1.40 2.01
N PRO A 390 -27.27 -0.72 1.42
CA PRO A 390 -28.32 -0.06 2.20
C PRO A 390 -29.13 -1.06 3.04
N ARG A 391 -29.04 -0.98 4.38
CA ARG A 391 -30.00 -1.64 5.30
C ARG A 391 -31.16 -0.68 5.62
N ARG A 392 -32.32 -1.21 6.03
CA ARG A 392 -33.50 -0.41 6.45
C ARG A 392 -33.25 0.47 7.69
N LEU A 393 -32.17 0.26 8.43
CA LEU A 393 -31.83 1.01 9.65
C LEU A 393 -30.63 1.96 9.40
N PRO A 394 -30.65 3.18 9.95
CA PRO A 394 -29.57 4.15 9.80
C PRO A 394 -28.27 3.63 10.42
N ALA A 395 -27.14 3.91 9.74
CA ALA A 395 -25.82 3.59 10.25
C ALA A 395 -25.39 4.59 11.34
N PRO A 396 -24.63 4.16 12.38
CA PRO A 396 -23.88 5.10 13.18
C PRO A 396 -22.90 5.87 12.28
N PRO A 397 -22.61 7.15 12.55
CA PRO A 397 -21.72 7.94 11.72
C PRO A 397 -20.31 7.35 11.72
N PHE A 398 -19.80 7.03 10.53
CA PHE A 398 -18.37 6.77 10.36
C PHE A 398 -17.61 8.09 10.54
N PRO A 399 -16.49 8.14 11.30
CA PRO A 399 -15.77 9.39 11.56
C PRO A 399 -15.30 10.10 10.29
N ALA A 400 -14.99 9.34 9.23
CA ALA A 400 -14.60 9.84 7.91
C ALA A 400 -15.24 8.97 6.82
N ALA A 401 -16.39 9.40 6.29
CA ALA A 401 -17.08 8.68 5.22
C ALA A 401 -16.34 8.83 3.87
N PRO A 402 -16.22 7.75 3.07
CA PRO A 402 -15.62 7.85 1.74
C PRO A 402 -16.48 8.75 0.85
N THR A 403 -15.86 9.83 0.40
CA THR A 403 -16.54 10.93 -0.29
C THR A 403 -16.08 11.07 -1.74
N VAL A 404 -14.77 10.86 -1.99
CA VAL A 404 -14.18 11.00 -3.32
C VAL A 404 -13.46 9.70 -3.72
N LEU A 405 -13.78 9.16 -4.89
CA LEU A 405 -13.01 8.11 -5.55
C LEU A 405 -12.14 8.75 -6.66
N ALA A 406 -10.84 8.77 -6.45
CA ALA A 406 -9.86 9.23 -7.43
C ALA A 406 -9.29 8.03 -8.22
N VAL A 407 -9.19 8.13 -9.54
CA VAL A 407 -8.63 7.07 -10.41
C VAL A 407 -7.61 7.62 -11.41
N SER A 408 -6.53 6.88 -11.64
CA SER A 408 -5.49 7.27 -12.62
C SER A 408 -5.90 6.98 -14.07
N GLY A 409 -6.83 6.06 -14.27
CA GLY A 409 -7.35 5.67 -15.58
C GLY A 409 -8.48 6.57 -16.09
N ARG A 410 -9.19 6.08 -17.13
CA ARG A 410 -10.45 6.66 -17.63
C ARG A 410 -11.59 6.34 -16.66
N ALA A 411 -12.55 7.25 -16.55
CA ALA A 411 -13.82 6.96 -15.89
C ALA A 411 -14.77 6.25 -16.88
N SER A 412 -14.79 4.92 -16.82
CA SER A 412 -15.75 4.07 -17.54
C SER A 412 -17.05 3.90 -16.75
N PHE A 413 -18.08 3.37 -17.41
CA PHE A 413 -19.35 3.00 -16.77
C PHE A 413 -19.14 2.20 -15.48
N GLU A 414 -18.31 1.15 -15.54
CA GLU A 414 -18.05 0.27 -14.39
C GLU A 414 -17.36 0.98 -13.22
N ILE A 415 -16.52 1.99 -13.48
CA ILE A 415 -15.92 2.80 -12.41
C ILE A 415 -17.00 3.58 -11.66
N VAL A 416 -17.92 4.21 -12.40
CA VAL A 416 -19.04 4.96 -11.82
C VAL A 416 -20.02 4.00 -11.12
N GLN A 417 -20.28 2.82 -11.69
CA GLN A 417 -21.09 1.78 -11.04
C GLN A 417 -20.50 1.38 -9.69
N LYS A 418 -19.21 1.05 -9.64
CA LYS A 418 -18.51 0.67 -8.41
C LYS A 418 -18.58 1.78 -7.36
N ALA A 419 -18.36 3.03 -7.76
CA ALA A 419 -18.51 4.18 -6.88
C ALA A 419 -19.94 4.32 -6.34
N ALA A 420 -20.95 4.19 -7.20
CA ALA A 420 -22.36 4.30 -6.82
C ALA A 420 -22.79 3.17 -5.85
N ARG A 421 -22.36 1.93 -6.12
CA ARG A 421 -22.56 0.78 -5.24
C ARG A 421 -21.90 0.98 -3.88
N ALA A 422 -20.68 1.53 -3.87
CA ALA A 422 -19.95 1.93 -2.66
C ALA A 422 -20.45 3.24 -2.03
N ARG A 423 -21.50 3.86 -2.59
CA ARG A 423 -22.11 5.12 -2.12
C ARG A 423 -21.13 6.29 -2.06
N ILE A 424 -20.10 6.29 -2.91
CA ILE A 424 -19.12 7.37 -3.00
C ILE A 424 -19.69 8.44 -3.97
N PRO A 425 -20.02 9.64 -3.48
CA PRO A 425 -20.76 10.64 -4.25
C PRO A 425 -19.93 11.35 -5.33
N VAL A 426 -18.59 11.31 -5.27
CA VAL A 426 -17.71 12.00 -6.21
C VAL A 426 -16.71 11.04 -6.84
N VAL A 427 -16.61 11.05 -8.16
CA VAL A 427 -15.59 10.33 -8.94
C VAL A 427 -14.73 11.33 -9.68
N VAL A 428 -13.41 11.19 -9.54
CA VAL A 428 -12.42 12.07 -10.18
C VAL A 428 -11.42 11.23 -10.96
N SER A 429 -11.28 11.46 -12.27
CA SER A 429 -10.32 10.76 -13.11
C SER A 429 -9.21 11.67 -13.66
N VAL A 430 -8.00 11.11 -13.76
CA VAL A 430 -6.85 11.75 -14.43
C VAL A 430 -7.05 11.83 -15.96
N SER A 431 -7.80 10.90 -16.53
CA SER A 431 -8.12 10.80 -17.97
C SER A 431 -9.60 11.08 -18.24
N ALA A 432 -10.05 10.89 -19.48
CA ALA A 432 -11.41 11.16 -19.95
C ALA A 432 -12.49 10.28 -19.30
N ALA A 433 -13.73 10.77 -19.34
CA ALA A 433 -14.94 9.99 -19.06
C ALA A 433 -15.61 9.53 -20.37
N SER A 434 -16.26 8.36 -20.37
CA SER A 434 -17.10 7.91 -21.50
C SER A 434 -18.54 8.44 -21.36
N SER A 435 -19.27 8.54 -22.48
CA SER A 435 -20.69 8.94 -22.49
C SER A 435 -21.53 8.14 -21.49
N LEU A 436 -21.45 6.81 -21.54
CA LEU A 436 -22.23 5.94 -20.66
C LEU A 436 -21.85 6.10 -19.16
N ALA A 437 -20.63 6.55 -18.87
CA ALA A 437 -20.23 6.87 -17.50
C ALA A 437 -20.90 8.16 -17.01
N ILE A 438 -21.01 9.17 -17.89
CA ILE A 438 -21.70 10.42 -17.62
C ILE A 438 -23.20 10.14 -17.42
N ASP A 439 -23.81 9.33 -18.28
CA ASP A 439 -25.24 8.97 -18.18
C ASP A 439 -25.55 8.25 -16.85
N LEU A 440 -24.72 7.28 -16.47
CA LEU A 440 -24.86 6.62 -15.17
C LEU A 440 -24.65 7.60 -14.01
N ALA A 441 -23.65 8.49 -14.11
CA ALA A 441 -23.37 9.47 -13.06
C ALA A 441 -24.55 10.43 -12.86
N LEU A 442 -25.19 10.90 -13.94
CA LEU A 442 -26.42 11.69 -13.89
C LEU A 442 -27.54 10.93 -13.17
N ARG A 443 -27.81 9.69 -13.60
CA ARG A 443 -28.88 8.86 -13.02
C ARG A 443 -28.64 8.53 -11.54
N ALA A 444 -27.40 8.24 -11.19
CA ALA A 444 -27.01 7.89 -9.83
C ALA A 444 -26.76 9.11 -8.94
N GLY A 445 -26.80 10.34 -9.47
CA GLY A 445 -26.48 11.56 -8.71
C GLY A 445 -25.02 11.64 -8.28
N VAL A 446 -24.09 11.01 -9.00
CA VAL A 446 -22.64 11.07 -8.76
C VAL A 446 -22.05 12.29 -9.45
N THR A 447 -21.20 13.05 -8.76
CA THR A 447 -20.40 14.11 -9.39
C THR A 447 -19.23 13.46 -10.10
N LEU A 448 -19.19 13.60 -11.42
CA LEU A 448 -18.13 13.04 -12.25
C LEU A 448 -17.24 14.17 -12.77
N ALA A 449 -15.98 14.17 -12.32
CA ALA A 449 -14.94 15.07 -12.80
C ALA A 449 -13.84 14.27 -13.52
N ALA A 450 -13.33 14.80 -14.63
CA ALA A 450 -12.28 14.18 -15.43
C ALA A 450 -11.16 15.17 -15.77
N PHE A 451 -10.09 14.67 -16.38
CA PHE A 451 -8.90 15.46 -16.70
C PHE A 451 -8.35 16.22 -15.48
N SER A 452 -8.48 15.63 -14.29
CA SER A 452 -8.10 16.26 -13.04
C SER A 452 -6.59 16.29 -12.86
N ARG A 453 -5.98 17.46 -13.06
CA ARG A 453 -4.53 17.71 -13.02
C ARG A 453 -4.23 19.15 -12.62
N ASN A 454 -3.24 19.35 -11.76
CA ASN A 454 -2.72 20.67 -11.38
C ASN A 454 -3.84 21.64 -10.90
N GLY A 455 -4.76 21.15 -10.07
CA GLY A 455 -5.88 21.93 -9.56
C GLY A 455 -6.95 22.32 -10.59
N ARG A 456 -6.97 21.69 -11.77
CA ARG A 456 -8.02 21.86 -12.80
C ARG A 456 -8.70 20.53 -13.09
N CYS A 457 -9.99 20.57 -13.43
CA CYS A 457 -10.75 19.40 -13.90
C CYS A 457 -11.95 19.84 -14.74
N ASN A 458 -12.52 18.91 -15.52
CA ASN A 458 -13.79 19.09 -16.22
C ASN A 458 -14.88 18.37 -15.44
N VAL A 459 -15.91 19.09 -14.99
CA VAL A 459 -17.05 18.51 -14.25
C VAL A 459 -18.19 18.26 -15.24
N TYR A 460 -18.66 17.01 -15.34
CA TYR A 460 -19.73 16.62 -16.26
C TYR A 460 -21.11 16.56 -15.59
N THR A 461 -21.16 16.26 -14.29
CA THR A 461 -22.42 15.95 -13.59
C THR A 461 -22.40 16.49 -12.16
N ALA A 462 -23.60 16.75 -11.61
CA ALA A 462 -23.84 17.15 -10.22
C ALA A 462 -22.89 18.28 -9.72
N VAL A 463 -22.79 19.36 -10.49
CA VAL A 463 -21.94 20.52 -10.19
C VAL A 463 -22.41 21.26 -8.94
N GLU A 464 -23.68 21.14 -8.58
CA GLU A 464 -24.31 21.67 -7.37
C GLU A 464 -23.70 21.10 -6.07
N ARG A 465 -22.96 19.99 -6.14
CA ARG A 465 -22.16 19.45 -5.03
C ARG A 465 -20.85 20.21 -4.80
N LEU A 466 -20.49 21.13 -5.70
CA LEU A 466 -19.24 21.85 -5.65
C LEU A 466 -19.46 23.30 -5.21
N GLU A 467 -18.71 23.73 -4.21
CA GLU A 467 -18.53 25.13 -3.88
C GLU A 467 -17.43 25.73 -4.78
N PHE A 468 -17.77 26.80 -5.49
CA PHE A 468 -16.85 27.53 -6.36
C PHE A 468 -17.14 29.03 -6.29
N HIS A 469 -16.10 29.83 -6.47
CA HIS A 469 -16.27 31.26 -6.71
C HIS A 469 -16.53 31.48 -8.21
N PRO A 470 -17.62 32.14 -8.60
CA PRO A 470 -17.85 32.47 -10.01
C PRO A 470 -16.70 33.36 -10.49
N GLN A 471 -16.10 33.02 -11.64
CA GLN A 471 -15.24 34.00 -12.30
C GLN A 471 -16.12 35.20 -12.71
N PRO A 472 -15.66 36.44 -12.51
CA PRO A 472 -16.33 37.59 -13.09
C PRO A 472 -16.41 37.32 -14.61
N LEU A 473 -17.62 37.29 -15.15
CA LEU A 473 -17.86 37.21 -16.58
C LEU A 473 -17.04 38.33 -17.23
N GLY A 474 -15.93 37.96 -17.90
CA GLY A 474 -15.23 38.88 -18.76
C GLY A 474 -16.25 39.40 -19.76
N ILE A 475 -16.49 40.71 -19.74
CA ILE A 475 -17.31 41.38 -20.76
C ILE A 475 -16.79 40.88 -22.10
N PRO A 476 -17.63 40.27 -22.97
CA PRO A 476 -17.19 39.85 -24.28
C PRO A 476 -16.49 41.04 -24.94
N HIS A 477 -15.27 40.85 -25.43
CA HIS A 477 -14.61 41.88 -26.21
C HIS A 477 -15.54 42.26 -27.35
N ASP A 478 -16.10 43.46 -27.22
CA ASP A 478 -17.00 44.09 -28.15
C ASP A 478 -16.44 43.94 -29.56
N PHE A 479 -17.27 43.43 -30.47
CA PHE A 479 -17.00 43.38 -31.90
C PHE A 479 -16.89 44.83 -32.38
N ARG A 480 -15.72 45.45 -32.21
CA ARG A 480 -15.37 46.67 -32.92
C ARG A 480 -15.20 46.28 -34.37
N HIS A 481 -16.28 46.47 -35.13
CA HIS A 481 -16.22 46.73 -36.55
C HIS A 481 -15.15 47.79 -36.80
N ASP A 482 -14.01 47.39 -37.36
CA ASP A 482 -13.20 48.33 -38.13
C ASP A 482 -13.97 48.64 -39.42
N PRO A 483 -14.28 49.91 -39.72
CA PRO A 483 -14.81 50.27 -41.02
C PRO A 483 -13.69 50.13 -42.06
N PRO A 484 -14.01 49.75 -43.31
CA PRO A 484 -13.00 49.53 -44.33
C PRO A 484 -12.30 50.86 -44.67
N ARG A 485 -10.97 50.83 -44.68
CA ARG A 485 -10.12 51.81 -45.37
C ARG A 485 -9.06 51.10 -46.16
#